data_AF-A0AAX0B217-F1
#
_entry.id   AF-A0AAX0B217-F1
#
_cell.length_a   1.000
_cell.length_b   1.000
_cell.length_c   1.000
_cell.angle_alpha   90.00
_cell.angle_beta   90.00
_cell.angle_gamma   90.00
#
_symmetry.space_group_name_H-M   'P 1'
#
loop_
_entity.id
_entity.type
_entity.pdbx_description
1 polymer ?
#
loop_
_entity_poly.entity_id
_entity_poly.type
_entity_poly.pdbx_seq_one_letter_code
_entity_poly.pdbx_strand_id
1 'polypeptide(L)' 'MAISENKKRIYISLENDLLDILKKEAKKNRRYPSDEIAILIEKYLKPQYEAEKK' A
#
# COMPACT_ATOMS: atom_id res chain seq x y z
N MET A 1 7.05 -14.89 6.62
CA MET A 1 8.19 -14.03 6.22
C MET A 1 8.52 -13.12 7.38
N ALA A 2 9.78 -13.10 7.82
CA ALA A 2 10.25 -12.13 8.79
C ALA A 2 10.02 -10.73 8.21
N ILE A 3 9.41 -9.85 8.99
CA ILE A 3 9.26 -8.45 8.61
C ILE A 3 10.65 -7.85 8.73
N SER A 4 11.16 -7.21 7.67
CA SER A 4 12.46 -6.53 7.75
C SER A 4 12.41 -5.48 8.85
N GLU A 5 13.53 -5.22 9.52
CA GLU A 5 13.59 -4.29 10.66
C GLU A 5 13.05 -2.89 10.35
N ASN A 6 13.03 -2.52 9.05
CA ASN A 6 12.54 -1.25 8.56
C ASN A 6 11.02 -1.21 8.28
N LYS A 7 10.28 -2.31 8.46
CA LYS A 7 8.84 -2.37 8.22
C LYS A 7 8.07 -2.31 9.54
N LYS A 8 7.25 -1.27 9.74
CA LYS A 8 6.29 -1.20 10.84
C LYS A 8 4.96 -1.85 10.46
N ARG A 9 4.36 -2.61 11.39
CA ARG A 9 3.00 -3.15 11.22
C ARG A 9 1.98 -2.07 11.56
N ILE A 10 1.00 -1.91 10.68
CA ILE A 10 -0.19 -1.08 10.93
C ILE A 10 -1.43 -1.92 10.69
N TYR A 11 -2.49 -1.61 11.43
CA TYR A 11 -3.82 -2.17 11.20
C TYR A 11 -4.71 -1.04 10.71
N ILE A 12 -5.38 -1.25 9.58
CA ILE A 12 -6.30 -0.29 8.98
C ILE A 12 -7.65 -0.98 8.76
N SER A 13 -8.73 -0.23 8.89
CA SER A 13 -10.06 -0.68 8.48
C SER A 13 -10.37 -0.05 7.12
N LEU A 14 -10.94 -0.84 6.22
CA LEU A 14 -11.37 -0.42 4.89
C LEU A 14 -12.81 -0.89 4.68
N GLU A 15 -13.56 -0.15 3.87
CA GLU A 15 -14.85 -0.61 3.37
C GLU A 15 -14.67 -1.90 2.54
N ASN A 16 -15.69 -2.75 2.54
CA ASN A 16 -15.60 -4.09 1.94
C ASN A 16 -15.33 -4.04 0.43
N ASP A 17 -15.93 -3.08 -0.26
CA ASP A 17 -15.74 -2.84 -1.69
C ASP A 17 -14.30 -2.40 -2.01
N LEU A 18 -13.73 -1.50 -1.21
CA LEU A 18 -12.33 -1.06 -1.34
C LEU A 18 -11.36 -2.22 -1.09
N LEU A 19 -11.65 -3.06 -0.09
CA LEU A 19 -10.85 -4.25 0.18
C LEU A 19 -10.87 -5.23 -1.01
N ASP A 20 -12.02 -5.41 -1.65
CA ASP A 20 -12.15 -6.29 -2.82
C ASP A 20 -11.42 -5.75 -4.05
N ILE A 21 -11.48 -4.43 -4.28
CA ILE A 21 -10.70 -3.76 -5.33
C ILE A 21 -9.20 -3.99 -5.09
N LEU A 22 -8.72 -3.75 -3.87
CA LEU A 22 -7.32 -3.94 -3.51
C LEU A 22 -6.88 -5.40 -3.71
N LYS A 23 -7.68 -6.37 -3.28
CA LYS A 23 -7.38 -7.80 -3.47
C LYS A 23 -7.31 -8.19 -4.94
N LYS A 24 -8.21 -7.67 -5.77
CA LYS A 24 -8.21 -7.93 -7.22
C LYS A 24 -6.95 -7.38 -7.88
N GLU A 25 -6.59 -6.14 -7.57
CA GLU A 25 -5.40 -5.50 -8.16
C GLU A 25 -4.11 -6.17 -7.68
N ALA A 26 -4.00 -6.45 -6.38
CA ALA A 26 -2.86 -7.19 -5.82
C ALA A 26 -2.71 -8.58 -6.46
N LYS A 27 -3.83 -9.31 -6.67
CA LYS A 27 -3.82 -10.62 -7.33
C LYS A 27 -3.38 -10.52 -8.79
N LYS A 28 -3.87 -9.52 -9.53
CA LYS A 28 -3.47 -9.24 -10.91
C LYS A 28 -1.96 -9.00 -11.01
N ASN A 29 -1.40 -8.28 -10.03
CA ASN A 29 0.03 -7.96 -9.95
C ASN A 29 0.87 -9.04 -9.26
N ARG A 30 0.28 -10.17 -8.85
CA ARG A 30 0.93 -11.28 -8.12
C ARG A 30 1.63 -10.82 -6.82
N ARG A 31 0.99 -9.92 -6.08
CA ARG A 31 1.49 -9.34 -4.82
C ARG A 31 0.54 -9.57 -3.67
N TYR A 32 1.02 -9.34 -2.46
CA TYR A 32 0.16 -9.22 -1.29
C TYR A 32 -0.51 -7.84 -1.25
N PRO A 33 -1.73 -7.73 -0.70
CA PRO A 33 -2.41 -6.44 -0.53
C PRO A 33 -1.56 -5.39 0.18
N SER A 34 -0.74 -5.80 1.16
CA SER A 34 0.17 -4.90 1.89
C SER A 34 1.25 -4.29 1.00
N ASP A 35 1.82 -5.08 0.08
CA ASP A 35 2.85 -4.58 -0.83
C ASP A 35 2.23 -3.72 -1.93
N GLU A 36 1.02 -4.06 -2.38
CA GLU A 36 0.28 -3.23 -3.34
C GLU A 36 -0.07 -1.86 -2.75
N ILE A 37 -0.54 -1.80 -1.50
CA ILE A 37 -0.75 -0.52 -0.79
C ILE A 37 0.53 0.31 -0.76
N ALA A 38 1.68 -0.30 -0.41
CA ALA A 38 2.95 0.43 -0.34
C ALA A 38 3.32 1.06 -1.70
N ILE A 39 3.16 0.31 -2.79
CA ILE A 39 3.43 0.80 -4.15
C ILE A 39 2.47 1.92 -4.54
N LEU A 40 1.18 1.80 -4.21
CA LEU A 40 0.20 2.85 -4.47
C LEU A 40 0.53 4.13 -3.70
N ILE A 41 0.96 4.03 -2.45
CA ILE A 41 1.43 5.17 -1.65
C ILE A 41 2.65 5.82 -2.31
N GLU A 42 3.65 5.04 -2.72
CA GLU A 42 4.85 5.56 -3.40
C GLU A 42 4.51 6.26 -4.72
N LYS A 43 3.53 5.74 -5.46
CA LYS A 43 3.15 6.29 -6.76
C LYS A 43 2.35 7.59 -6.65
N TYR A 44 1.44 7.68 -5.69
CA TYR A 44 0.46 8.77 -5.64
C TYR A 44 0.69 9.78 -4.52
N LEU A 45 1.16 9.35 -3.35
CA LEU A 45 1.32 10.24 -2.18
C LEU A 45 2.74 10.78 -2.04
N LYS A 46 3.75 9.97 -2.34
CA LYS A 46 5.16 10.39 -2.23
C LYS A 46 5.52 11.61 -3.09
N PRO A 47 5.08 11.72 -4.36
CA PRO A 47 5.39 12.89 -5.18
C PRO A 47 4.77 14.18 -4.63
N GLN A 48 3.57 14.10 -4.06
CA GLN A 48 2.88 15.24 -3.44
C GLN A 48 3.64 15.69 -2.18
N TYR A 49 4.02 14.74 -1.33
CA TYR A 49 4.77 15.03 -0.11
C TYR A 49 6.16 15.64 -0.40
N GLU A 50 6.84 15.21 -1.46
CA GLU A 50 8.13 15.78 -1.86
C GLU A 50 7.98 17.18 -2.46
N ALA A 51 6.86 17.49 -3.11
CA ALA A 51 6.55 18.82 -3.62
C ALA A 51 6.27 19.82 -2.49
N GLU A 52 5.59 19.40 -1.42
CA GLU A 52 5.30 20.24 -0.24
C GLU A 52 6.54 20.52 0.63
N LYS A 53 7.60 19.72 0.48
CA LYS A 53 8.87 19.89 1.22
C LYS A 53 9.87 20.83 0.54
N LYS A 54 9.61 21.26 -0.69
CA LYS A 54 10.44 22.24 -1.43
C LYS A 54 9.90 23.64 -1.25
#